data_AF-A0A1H4PPS7-F1
#
_entry.id   AF-A0A1H4PPS7-F1
#
_cell.length_a   1.000
_cell.length_b   1.000
_cell.length_c   1.000
_cell.angle_alpha   90.00
_cell.angle_beta   90.00
_cell.angle_gamma   90.00
#
_symmetry.space_group_name_H-M   'P 1'
#
loop_
_entity.id
_entity.type
_entity.pdbx_description
1 polymer ?
#
loop_
_entity_poly.entity_id
_entity_poly.type
_entity_poly.pdbx_seq_one_letter_code
_entity_poly.pdbx_strand_id
1 'polypeptide(L)'
;MIRRTALRRTLHGVAVAAIASIGLPAIPAHEINVATASELVVAVAGLSDGEAATVVLDVPLTLEEELDVPSGVALTIDLSGHDLTIAASHEGDAGIGVPVSSAFTLTDRIDDSRARAAITGAVGGAGIGGDAGEKTGEIRITAARVEAHGGDCGAGIGAGRGGAAGTVHVIAGDVTATGSAGAAGIGGGCGSDGGVLEIGSEATVTLEGAEGPAFGGVAKDGAERAFGRLDNAGVLRIASGTLTVPSGASAEQPLMRNTGRLEIGEQARLVAEGVVENAGTITPADRVDHVENVHGHRHLLSFEDADGTVTAFTVLAASLSGAGIELPTRERPDARFDGWSGPDGTPFTTASPLTPASGDADVIRLRVRWIVAVRFNGLDAPIVELAAGSTVAQPFSPLRDGYRFAGWADAAGSPWDFRAPVHGDLELYATWAPSDDGTTSGPAPGLVAVTGTVRSSPMTTPAHPAPASDREKEPTATIGRVDASMIGLGVLVLLMVGGMAFGFGSGARE
;
A
#
# COMPACT_ATOMS: atom_id res chain seq x y z
N MET A 1 -0.06 67.10 -27.34
CA MET A 1 -0.31 66.77 -25.93
C MET A 1 -1.22 65.55 -25.87
N ILE A 2 -0.60 64.43 -25.50
CA ILE A 2 -1.18 63.10 -25.39
C ILE A 2 -1.66 62.93 -23.94
N ARG A 3 -2.91 62.54 -23.70
CA ARG A 3 -3.33 61.84 -22.48
C ARG A 3 -4.49 60.89 -22.79
N ARG A 4 -4.17 59.60 -22.97
CA ARG A 4 -5.11 58.49 -22.74
C ARG A 4 -4.59 57.72 -21.54
N THR A 5 -5.38 57.75 -20.47
CA THR A 5 -5.11 57.11 -19.19
C THR A 5 -5.25 55.60 -19.34
N ALA A 6 -4.23 54.87 -18.90
CA ALA A 6 -4.17 53.42 -18.90
C ALA A 6 -4.98 52.83 -17.74
N LEU A 7 -5.75 51.78 -18.01
CA LEU A 7 -6.15 50.80 -17.02
C LEU A 7 -5.62 49.43 -17.48
N ARG A 8 -4.47 49.03 -16.93
CA ARG A 8 -3.92 47.67 -17.09
C ARG A 8 -4.67 46.75 -16.12
N ARG A 9 -5.42 45.79 -16.66
CA ARG A 9 -5.77 44.55 -15.96
C ARG A 9 -4.90 43.45 -16.54
N THR A 10 -3.87 43.06 -15.81
CA THR A 10 -3.02 41.89 -16.08
C THR A 10 -3.76 40.65 -15.57
N LEU A 11 -4.40 39.90 -16.46
CA LEU A 11 -4.69 38.48 -16.21
C LEU A 11 -3.37 37.72 -16.35
N HIS A 12 -2.84 37.19 -15.25
CA HIS A 12 -1.86 36.10 -15.30
C HIS A 12 -2.66 34.80 -15.41
N GLY A 13 -3.02 34.43 -16.64
CA GLY A 13 -3.44 33.07 -16.96
C GLY A 13 -2.20 32.21 -17.08
N VAL A 14 -2.11 31.20 -16.21
CA VAL A 14 -1.12 30.12 -16.29
C VAL A 14 -1.34 29.39 -17.62
N ALA A 15 -0.47 29.62 -18.59
CA ALA A 15 -0.40 28.83 -19.79
C ALA A 15 0.30 27.51 -19.44
N VAL A 16 -0.48 26.49 -19.11
CA VAL A 16 -0.02 25.10 -19.18
C VAL A 16 0.21 24.83 -20.66
N ALA A 17 1.46 24.83 -21.08
CA ALA A 17 1.84 24.35 -22.40
C ALA A 17 1.66 22.82 -22.40
N ALA A 18 0.44 22.36 -22.70
CA ALA A 18 0.26 21.05 -23.28
C ALA A 18 1.05 21.06 -24.58
N ILE A 19 2.18 20.35 -24.61
CA ILE A 19 2.82 19.99 -25.86
C ILE A 19 1.87 18.99 -26.51
N ALA A 20 0.92 19.51 -27.29
CA ALA A 20 0.25 18.72 -28.30
C ALA A 20 1.34 18.28 -29.26
N SER A 21 1.78 17.03 -29.12
CA SER A 21 2.46 16.30 -30.16
C SER A 21 1.64 16.51 -31.44
N ILE A 22 2.18 17.27 -32.37
CA ILE A 22 1.61 17.40 -33.71
C ILE A 22 1.66 15.98 -34.26
N GLY A 23 0.51 15.32 -34.27
CA GLY A 23 0.32 14.00 -34.85
C GLY A 23 0.58 14.10 -36.34
N LEU A 24 1.85 13.95 -36.73
CA LEU A 24 2.19 13.32 -37.99
C LEU A 24 1.49 11.95 -37.96
N PRO A 25 0.78 11.55 -39.03
CA PRO A 25 0.19 10.21 -39.06
C PRO A 25 1.33 9.22 -38.89
N ALA A 26 1.31 8.46 -37.79
CA ALA A 26 2.23 7.36 -37.58
C ALA A 26 2.10 6.45 -38.81
N ILE A 27 3.19 6.32 -39.57
CA ILE A 27 3.29 5.23 -40.55
C ILE A 27 3.05 3.96 -39.72
N PRO A 28 2.07 3.11 -40.08
CA PRO A 28 1.80 1.91 -39.30
C PRO A 28 3.09 1.10 -39.24
N ALA A 29 3.54 0.79 -38.02
CA ALA A 29 4.73 -0.01 -37.83
C ALA A 29 4.56 -1.34 -38.57
N HIS A 30 5.54 -1.72 -39.38
CA HIS A 30 5.52 -3.02 -40.04
C HIS A 30 5.76 -4.11 -39.00
N GLU A 31 4.92 -5.14 -39.00
CA GLU A 31 5.02 -6.29 -38.10
C GLU A 31 5.95 -7.35 -38.71
N ILE A 32 6.99 -7.73 -37.97
CA ILE A 32 8.00 -8.70 -38.39
C ILE A 32 7.98 -9.85 -37.38
N ASN A 33 7.52 -11.02 -37.81
CA ASN A 33 7.55 -12.21 -36.95
C ASN A 33 8.91 -12.88 -37.02
N VAL A 34 9.45 -13.28 -35.86
CA VAL A 34 10.75 -13.92 -35.75
C VAL A 34 10.63 -15.22 -34.95
N ALA A 35 11.26 -16.27 -35.46
CA ALA A 35 11.28 -17.61 -34.87
C ALA A 35 12.70 -18.02 -34.43
N THR A 36 13.70 -17.17 -34.62
CA THR A 36 15.08 -17.40 -34.18
C THR A 36 15.75 -16.11 -33.69
N ALA A 37 16.79 -16.24 -32.85
CA ALA A 37 17.57 -15.10 -32.37
C ALA A 37 18.25 -14.35 -33.53
N SER A 38 18.75 -15.07 -34.55
CA SER A 38 19.35 -14.44 -35.72
C SER A 38 18.35 -13.66 -36.54
N GLU A 39 17.10 -14.13 -36.67
CA GLU A 39 16.03 -13.38 -37.32
C GLU A 39 15.70 -12.10 -36.57
N LEU A 40 15.66 -12.15 -35.22
CA LEU A 40 15.47 -10.95 -34.39
C LEU A 40 16.58 -9.92 -34.64
N VAL A 41 17.85 -10.31 -34.56
CA VAL A 41 18.99 -9.40 -34.78
C VAL A 41 18.95 -8.81 -36.20
N VAL A 42 18.71 -9.63 -37.22
CA VAL A 42 18.63 -9.16 -38.61
C VAL A 42 17.44 -8.23 -38.84
N ALA A 43 16.28 -8.54 -38.25
CA ALA A 43 15.09 -7.71 -38.34
C ALA A 43 15.34 -6.33 -37.75
N VAL A 44 15.99 -6.24 -36.60
CA VAL A 44 16.30 -4.97 -35.92
C VAL A 44 17.40 -4.21 -36.64
N ALA A 45 18.52 -4.86 -36.99
CA ALA A 45 19.64 -4.21 -37.66
C ALA A 45 19.32 -3.76 -39.10
N GLY A 46 18.26 -4.32 -39.71
CA GLY A 46 17.78 -3.93 -41.03
C GLY A 46 16.95 -2.65 -41.06
N LEU A 47 16.54 -2.12 -39.90
CA LEU A 47 15.71 -0.92 -39.80
C LEU A 47 16.51 0.35 -40.12
N SER A 48 15.87 1.28 -40.81
CA SER A 48 16.49 2.54 -41.26
C SER A 48 16.07 3.75 -40.40
N ASP A 49 16.86 4.82 -40.46
CA ASP A 49 16.55 6.08 -39.77
C ASP A 49 15.12 6.60 -40.11
N GLY A 50 14.34 6.92 -39.08
CA GLY A 50 12.94 7.35 -39.18
C GLY A 50 11.91 6.21 -39.30
N GLU A 51 12.35 4.94 -39.27
CA GLU A 51 11.47 3.77 -39.34
C GLU A 51 10.85 3.43 -37.98
N ALA A 52 9.60 2.94 -38.01
CA ALA A 52 8.93 2.35 -36.87
C ALA A 52 8.57 0.90 -37.19
N ALA A 53 8.93 -0.04 -36.32
CA ALA A 53 8.70 -1.47 -36.53
C ALA A 53 8.24 -2.17 -35.25
N THR A 54 7.44 -3.22 -35.43
CA THR A 54 7.07 -4.14 -34.34
C THR A 54 7.60 -5.52 -34.66
N VAL A 55 8.53 -6.01 -33.85
CA VAL A 55 9.05 -7.38 -33.97
C VAL A 55 8.33 -8.27 -32.98
N VAL A 56 7.75 -9.35 -33.48
CA VAL A 56 6.88 -10.26 -32.72
C VAL A 56 7.58 -11.60 -32.56
N LEU A 57 7.63 -12.09 -31.33
CA LEU A 57 8.23 -13.38 -31.03
C LEU A 57 7.22 -14.50 -31.28
N ASP A 58 7.55 -15.43 -32.18
CA ASP A 58 6.77 -16.65 -32.41
C ASP A 58 7.20 -17.80 -31.47
N VAL A 59 8.36 -17.66 -30.83
CA VAL A 59 8.96 -18.63 -29.92
C VAL A 59 9.78 -17.93 -28.85
N PRO A 60 10.10 -18.59 -27.72
CA PRO A 60 11.07 -18.06 -26.77
C PRO A 60 12.46 -17.90 -27.39
N LEU A 61 13.12 -16.76 -27.15
CA LEU A 61 14.43 -16.44 -27.71
C LEU A 61 15.47 -16.16 -26.64
N THR A 62 16.71 -16.57 -26.91
CA THR A 62 17.90 -16.23 -26.12
C THR A 62 18.98 -15.66 -27.02
N LEU A 63 19.51 -14.49 -26.66
CA LEU A 63 20.66 -13.86 -27.29
C LEU A 63 21.83 -13.86 -26.30
N GLU A 64 23.00 -14.28 -26.76
CA GLU A 64 24.26 -14.25 -26.01
C GLU A 64 25.11 -12.99 -26.33
N GLU A 65 24.51 -12.03 -27.03
CA GLU A 65 25.07 -10.75 -27.44
C GLU A 65 24.00 -9.65 -27.27
N GLU A 66 24.42 -8.39 -27.40
CA GLU A 66 23.55 -7.21 -27.32
C GLU A 66 22.49 -7.16 -28.44
N LEU A 67 21.43 -6.38 -28.21
CA LEU A 67 20.47 -6.01 -29.24
C LEU A 67 20.40 -4.48 -29.36
N ASP A 68 21.02 -3.94 -30.40
CA ASP A 68 21.05 -2.51 -30.64
C ASP A 68 19.90 -2.01 -31.49
N VAL A 69 19.18 -1.03 -30.96
CA VAL A 69 18.20 -0.26 -31.72
C VAL A 69 18.96 0.72 -32.63
N PRO A 70 18.78 0.68 -33.96
CA PRO A 70 19.44 1.64 -34.84
C PRO A 70 19.04 3.08 -34.52
N SER A 71 19.91 4.04 -34.82
CA SER A 71 19.65 5.46 -34.58
C SER A 71 18.43 5.95 -35.37
N GLY A 72 17.54 6.70 -34.70
CA GLY A 72 16.34 7.27 -35.31
C GLY A 72 15.18 6.29 -35.49
N VAL A 73 15.30 5.07 -34.96
CA VAL A 73 14.27 4.02 -35.06
C VAL A 73 13.35 4.03 -33.84
N ALA A 74 12.06 3.79 -34.08
CA ALA A 74 11.09 3.44 -33.05
C ALA A 74 10.81 1.93 -33.09
N LEU A 75 11.50 1.17 -32.25
CA LEU A 75 11.38 -0.29 -32.17
C LEU A 75 10.36 -0.68 -31.11
N THR A 76 9.44 -1.57 -31.45
CA THR A 76 8.62 -2.32 -30.50
C THR A 76 8.98 -3.79 -30.53
N ILE A 77 9.29 -4.38 -29.39
CA ILE A 77 9.36 -5.84 -29.22
C ILE A 77 8.08 -6.30 -28.54
N ASP A 78 7.38 -7.21 -29.19
CA ASP A 78 6.20 -7.86 -28.67
C ASP A 78 6.53 -9.31 -28.30
N LEU A 79 6.51 -9.59 -27.00
CA LEU A 79 6.79 -10.91 -26.47
C LEU A 79 5.74 -11.95 -26.92
N SER A 80 4.49 -11.52 -27.13
CA SER A 80 3.39 -12.40 -27.57
C SER A 80 3.33 -13.74 -26.82
N GLY A 81 3.47 -13.70 -25.49
CA GLY A 81 3.45 -14.88 -24.63
C GLY A 81 4.76 -15.68 -24.58
N HIS A 82 5.86 -15.19 -25.15
CA HIS A 82 7.15 -15.88 -25.22
C HIS A 82 8.27 -15.16 -24.47
N ASP A 83 9.11 -15.94 -23.77
CA ASP A 83 10.26 -15.39 -23.06
C ASP A 83 11.31 -14.81 -24.01
N LEU A 84 11.91 -13.69 -23.62
CA LEU A 84 13.09 -13.11 -24.24
C LEU A 84 14.21 -13.05 -23.22
N THR A 85 15.36 -13.64 -23.51
CA THR A 85 16.57 -13.51 -22.68
C THR A 85 17.68 -12.88 -23.50
N ILE A 86 18.30 -11.83 -22.99
CA ILE A 86 19.44 -11.16 -23.63
C ILE A 86 20.53 -10.95 -22.58
N ALA A 87 21.76 -11.33 -22.92
CA ALA A 87 22.94 -11.06 -22.10
C ALA A 87 24.06 -10.53 -23.00
N ALA A 88 24.35 -9.24 -22.89
CA ALA A 88 25.45 -8.63 -23.63
C ALA A 88 26.81 -9.19 -23.16
N SER A 89 27.75 -9.29 -24.09
CA SER A 89 29.01 -10.02 -23.89
C SER A 89 30.27 -9.18 -24.07
N HIS A 90 30.20 -7.98 -24.69
CA HIS A 90 31.37 -7.09 -24.79
C HIS A 90 31.30 -5.92 -23.80
N GLU A 91 32.46 -5.52 -23.29
CA GLU A 91 32.55 -4.42 -22.34
C GLU A 91 32.05 -3.11 -22.96
N GLY A 92 31.11 -2.47 -22.28
CA GLY A 92 30.46 -1.24 -22.70
C GLY A 92 29.01 -1.43 -23.13
N ASP A 93 28.68 -2.60 -23.66
CA ASP A 93 27.42 -2.92 -24.32
C ASP A 93 26.25 -2.99 -23.34
N ALA A 94 25.16 -2.30 -23.67
CA ALA A 94 23.89 -2.55 -23.02
C ALA A 94 23.30 -3.90 -23.46
N GLY A 95 22.43 -4.49 -22.65
CA GLY A 95 21.68 -5.68 -23.09
C GLY A 95 20.81 -5.36 -24.30
N ILE A 96 20.05 -4.27 -24.19
CA ILE A 96 19.39 -3.61 -25.32
C ILE A 96 19.90 -2.17 -25.40
N GLY A 97 20.67 -1.85 -26.45
CA GLY A 97 21.17 -0.52 -26.75
C GLY A 97 20.08 0.38 -27.33
N VAL A 98 19.78 1.49 -26.67
CA VAL A 98 18.76 2.48 -27.06
C VAL A 98 19.41 3.85 -27.15
N PRO A 99 19.89 4.27 -28.34
CA PRO A 99 20.55 5.56 -28.51
C PRO A 99 19.56 6.72 -28.36
N VAL A 100 20.07 7.91 -28.04
CA VAL A 100 19.28 9.12 -27.74
C VAL A 100 18.29 9.56 -28.83
N SER A 101 18.53 9.18 -30.09
CA SER A 101 17.66 9.48 -31.23
C SER A 101 16.56 8.45 -31.45
N SER A 102 16.51 7.38 -30.65
CA SER A 102 15.63 6.23 -30.84
C SER A 102 14.65 6.05 -29.68
N ALA A 103 13.61 5.28 -29.95
CA ALA A 103 12.63 4.87 -28.96
C ALA A 103 12.50 3.34 -28.96
N PHE A 104 12.49 2.75 -27.79
CA PHE A 104 12.30 1.32 -27.57
C PHE A 104 11.01 1.10 -26.78
N THR A 105 10.15 0.20 -27.26
CA THR A 105 8.95 -0.23 -26.55
C THR A 105 8.99 -1.74 -26.34
N LEU A 106 8.72 -2.18 -25.12
CA LEU A 106 8.52 -3.59 -24.79
C LEU A 106 7.08 -3.80 -24.38
N THR A 107 6.46 -4.85 -24.93
CA THR A 107 5.07 -5.20 -24.67
C THR A 107 4.89 -6.72 -24.68
N ASP A 108 3.86 -7.21 -24.01
CA ASP A 108 3.32 -8.53 -24.24
C ASP A 108 1.82 -8.38 -24.53
N ARG A 109 1.43 -8.54 -25.80
CA ARG A 109 0.01 -8.46 -26.17
C ARG A 109 -0.81 -9.61 -25.58
N ILE A 110 -0.16 -10.72 -25.20
CA ILE A 110 -0.80 -11.86 -24.57
C ILE A 110 -0.61 -11.71 -23.07
N ASP A 111 -1.45 -10.89 -22.46
CA ASP A 111 -1.44 -10.58 -21.02
C ASP A 111 -1.91 -11.77 -20.17
N ASP A 112 -1.15 -12.88 -20.20
CA ASP A 112 -1.34 -14.05 -19.36
C ASP A 112 -0.28 -14.17 -18.25
N SER A 113 0.58 -13.15 -18.15
CA SER A 113 1.66 -13.01 -17.16
C SER A 113 2.74 -14.10 -17.20
N ARG A 114 2.80 -14.94 -18.26
CA ARG A 114 3.79 -16.03 -18.35
C ARG A 114 5.11 -15.60 -18.97
N ALA A 115 5.07 -14.76 -20.00
CA ALA A 115 6.29 -14.32 -20.69
C ALA A 115 7.11 -13.40 -19.80
N ARG A 116 8.44 -13.55 -19.84
CA ARG A 116 9.37 -12.60 -19.22
C ARG A 116 10.41 -12.12 -20.23
N ALA A 117 10.78 -10.85 -20.13
CA ALA A 117 12.00 -10.32 -20.72
C ALA A 117 13.08 -10.19 -19.65
N ALA A 118 14.12 -11.03 -19.72
CA ALA A 118 15.28 -10.98 -18.84
C ALA A 118 16.47 -10.42 -19.63
N ILE A 119 16.89 -9.20 -19.30
CA ILE A 119 17.85 -8.44 -20.10
C ILE A 119 19.00 -8.00 -19.21
N THR A 120 20.22 -8.37 -19.58
CA THR A 120 21.44 -8.10 -18.81
C THR A 120 22.47 -7.38 -19.64
N GLY A 121 22.94 -6.23 -19.15
CA GLY A 121 24.05 -5.48 -19.75
C GLY A 121 25.41 -6.06 -19.40
N ALA A 122 26.39 -5.79 -20.25
CA ALA A 122 27.78 -6.12 -19.97
C ALA A 122 28.42 -5.07 -19.05
N VAL A 123 29.67 -5.28 -18.64
CA VAL A 123 30.42 -4.33 -17.80
C VAL A 123 30.35 -2.92 -18.40
N GLY A 124 29.82 -1.96 -17.65
CA GLY A 124 29.66 -0.57 -18.07
C GLY A 124 28.38 -0.25 -18.83
N GLY A 125 27.66 -1.24 -19.37
CA GLY A 125 26.41 -1.06 -20.11
C GLY A 125 25.17 -1.27 -19.25
N ALA A 126 24.07 -0.59 -19.62
CA ALA A 126 22.79 -0.77 -18.95
C ALA A 126 22.14 -2.13 -19.28
N GLY A 127 21.19 -2.60 -18.47
CA GLY A 127 20.33 -3.72 -18.89
C GLY A 127 19.56 -3.32 -20.14
N ILE A 128 18.73 -2.28 -20.03
CA ILE A 128 18.04 -1.65 -21.15
C ILE A 128 18.42 -0.16 -21.18
N GLY A 129 19.04 0.28 -22.26
CA GLY A 129 19.28 1.70 -22.48
C GLY A 129 20.64 2.00 -23.08
N GLY A 130 21.44 2.84 -22.44
CA GLY A 130 22.68 3.34 -23.03
C GLY A 130 23.87 2.43 -22.79
N ASP A 131 24.74 2.34 -23.80
CA ASP A 131 26.10 1.80 -23.65
C ASP A 131 26.97 2.73 -22.79
N ALA A 132 28.18 2.28 -22.47
CA ALA A 132 29.14 3.09 -21.74
C ALA A 132 29.47 4.40 -22.50
N GLY A 133 29.24 5.53 -21.85
CA GLY A 133 29.46 6.87 -22.38
C GLY A 133 28.32 7.42 -23.24
N GLU A 134 27.34 6.59 -23.60
CA GLU A 134 26.25 6.97 -24.46
C GLU A 134 25.02 7.46 -23.68
N LYS A 135 24.23 8.30 -24.33
CA LYS A 135 22.97 8.79 -23.77
C LYS A 135 21.83 7.88 -24.19
N THR A 136 20.94 7.58 -23.25
CA THR A 136 19.79 6.73 -23.50
C THR A 136 18.68 7.49 -24.21
N GLY A 137 18.06 6.86 -25.18
CA GLY A 137 16.82 7.30 -25.80
C GLY A 137 15.60 7.09 -24.92
N GLU A 138 14.46 6.97 -25.56
CA GLU A 138 13.19 6.77 -24.88
C GLU A 138 12.87 5.29 -24.71
N ILE A 139 12.48 4.89 -23.50
CA ILE A 139 12.13 3.51 -23.19
C ILE A 139 10.68 3.48 -22.71
N ARG A 140 9.88 2.58 -23.27
CA ARG A 140 8.48 2.34 -22.90
C ARG A 140 8.25 0.88 -22.57
N ILE A 141 7.58 0.64 -21.46
CA ILE A 141 7.09 -0.69 -21.09
C ILE A 141 5.58 -0.57 -20.96
N THR A 142 4.83 -1.28 -21.80
CA THR A 142 3.38 -1.08 -21.94
C THR A 142 2.54 -2.13 -21.26
N ALA A 143 2.97 -3.39 -21.26
CA ALA A 143 2.27 -4.52 -20.64
C ALA A 143 3.20 -5.75 -20.61
N ALA A 144 4.37 -5.66 -19.99
CA ALA A 144 5.34 -6.76 -19.97
C ALA A 144 5.90 -7.00 -18.57
N ARG A 145 6.29 -8.26 -18.30
CA ARG A 145 7.13 -8.61 -17.15
C ARG A 145 8.60 -8.49 -17.55
N VAL A 146 9.33 -7.59 -16.89
CA VAL A 146 10.70 -7.21 -17.26
C VAL A 146 11.63 -7.37 -16.07
N GLU A 147 12.76 -8.05 -16.28
CA GLU A 147 13.87 -8.16 -15.34
C GLU A 147 15.10 -7.57 -16.03
N ALA A 148 15.45 -6.34 -15.70
CA ALA A 148 16.54 -5.59 -16.32
C ALA A 148 17.71 -5.43 -15.35
N HIS A 149 18.85 -6.02 -15.68
CA HIS A 149 20.05 -6.01 -14.86
C HIS A 149 21.17 -5.24 -15.56
N GLY A 150 21.65 -4.17 -14.94
CA GLY A 150 22.84 -3.48 -15.41
C GLY A 150 24.09 -4.33 -15.18
N GLY A 151 25.06 -4.25 -16.08
CA GLY A 151 26.38 -4.78 -15.79
C GLY A 151 27.11 -3.90 -14.77
N ASP A 152 28.35 -4.25 -14.43
CA ASP A 152 29.16 -3.48 -13.47
C ASP A 152 29.19 -1.98 -13.83
N CYS A 153 28.73 -1.10 -12.92
CA CYS A 153 28.55 0.33 -13.14
C CYS A 153 27.50 0.77 -14.18
N GLY A 154 26.66 -0.13 -14.69
CA GLY A 154 25.51 0.16 -15.56
C GLY A 154 24.19 0.13 -14.80
N ALA A 155 23.25 0.98 -15.19
CA ALA A 155 21.91 0.97 -14.60
C ALA A 155 21.11 -0.27 -15.06
N GLY A 156 20.11 -0.68 -14.27
CA GLY A 156 19.15 -1.69 -14.71
C GLY A 156 18.42 -1.23 -15.97
N ILE A 157 17.79 -0.05 -15.89
CA ILE A 157 17.22 0.65 -17.05
C ILE A 157 17.71 2.10 -17.04
N GLY A 158 18.25 2.57 -18.15
CA GLY A 158 18.78 3.93 -18.28
C GLY A 158 20.18 3.94 -18.86
N ALA A 159 21.09 4.70 -18.26
CA ALA A 159 22.42 4.92 -18.84
C ALA A 159 23.46 3.89 -18.40
N GLY A 160 24.40 3.61 -19.29
CA GLY A 160 25.69 3.02 -18.96
C GLY A 160 26.59 3.99 -18.18
N ARG A 161 27.82 3.55 -17.94
CA ARG A 161 28.87 4.28 -17.23
C ARG A 161 29.20 5.60 -17.94
N GLY A 162 29.11 6.73 -17.24
CA GLY A 162 29.46 8.06 -17.75
C GLY A 162 28.51 8.66 -18.78
N GLY A 163 27.39 8.00 -19.08
CA GLY A 163 26.32 8.50 -19.95
C GLY A 163 25.34 9.44 -19.24
N ALA A 164 24.13 9.57 -19.80
CA ALA A 164 23.01 10.24 -19.15
C ALA A 164 21.70 9.49 -19.43
N ALA A 165 20.90 9.29 -18.38
CA ALA A 165 19.67 8.52 -18.51
C ALA A 165 18.60 9.32 -19.25
N GLY A 166 17.87 8.61 -20.10
CA GLY A 166 16.80 9.15 -20.93
C GLY A 166 15.47 9.21 -20.19
N THR A 167 14.38 9.06 -20.96
CA THR A 167 13.02 8.98 -20.41
C THR A 167 12.56 7.54 -20.40
N VAL A 168 12.06 7.08 -19.26
CA VAL A 168 11.51 5.74 -19.05
C VAL A 168 10.04 5.89 -18.67
N HIS A 169 9.15 5.33 -19.49
CA HIS A 169 7.72 5.23 -19.18
C HIS A 169 7.38 3.77 -18.91
N VAL A 170 6.88 3.46 -17.71
CA VAL A 170 6.27 2.16 -17.41
C VAL A 170 4.78 2.38 -17.31
N ILE A 171 4.07 2.10 -18.40
CA ILE A 171 2.63 2.40 -18.55
C ILE A 171 1.80 1.34 -17.82
N ALA A 172 2.12 0.06 -18.03
CA ALA A 172 1.60 -1.08 -17.27
C ALA A 172 2.60 -2.25 -17.31
N GLY A 173 2.34 -3.28 -16.49
CA GLY A 173 3.20 -4.46 -16.33
C GLY A 173 4.08 -4.41 -15.09
N ASP A 174 4.91 -5.44 -14.94
CA ASP A 174 5.75 -5.66 -13.76
C ASP A 174 7.24 -5.54 -14.14
N VAL A 175 7.92 -4.51 -13.64
CA VAL A 175 9.33 -4.23 -13.96
C VAL A 175 10.17 -4.37 -12.71
N THR A 176 11.22 -5.18 -12.78
CA THR A 176 12.31 -5.19 -11.80
C THR A 176 13.56 -4.67 -12.48
N ALA A 177 14.14 -3.60 -11.93
CA ALA A 177 15.34 -2.97 -12.47
C ALA A 177 16.43 -2.93 -11.40
N THR A 178 17.53 -3.63 -11.68
CA THR A 178 18.64 -3.81 -10.74
C THR A 178 19.90 -3.13 -11.29
N GLY A 179 20.41 -2.14 -10.55
CA GLY A 179 21.69 -1.51 -10.81
C GLY A 179 22.83 -2.25 -10.12
N SER A 180 24.00 -2.32 -10.75
CA SER A 180 25.19 -3.00 -10.21
C SER A 180 26.32 -2.01 -9.86
N ALA A 181 27.12 -2.35 -8.84
CA ALA A 181 28.33 -1.63 -8.40
C ALA A 181 28.20 -0.10 -8.31
N GLY A 182 27.19 0.36 -7.57
CA GLY A 182 26.93 1.79 -7.34
C GLY A 182 26.03 2.44 -8.39
N ALA A 183 25.62 1.73 -9.45
CA ALA A 183 24.65 2.22 -10.43
C ALA A 183 23.21 2.24 -9.92
N ALA A 184 22.35 3.01 -10.59
CA ALA A 184 20.92 3.07 -10.27
C ALA A 184 20.13 1.85 -10.74
N GLY A 185 19.05 1.50 -10.04
CA GLY A 185 18.04 0.57 -10.58
C GLY A 185 17.45 1.11 -11.88
N ILE A 186 16.84 2.29 -11.81
CA ILE A 186 16.47 3.09 -13.00
C ILE A 186 17.15 4.46 -12.92
N GLY A 187 17.88 4.85 -13.95
CA GLY A 187 18.58 6.13 -14.00
C GLY A 187 20.01 5.99 -14.52
N GLY A 188 20.96 6.60 -13.82
CA GLY A 188 22.35 6.69 -14.24
C GLY A 188 23.20 5.48 -13.85
N GLY A 189 24.10 5.07 -14.74
CA GLY A 189 25.30 4.31 -14.37
C GLY A 189 26.31 5.15 -13.59
N CYS A 190 27.46 4.58 -13.22
CA CYS A 190 28.50 5.29 -12.47
C CYS A 190 28.96 6.58 -13.16
N GLY A 191 28.87 7.71 -12.46
CA GLY A 191 29.25 9.04 -12.98
C GLY A 191 28.23 9.66 -13.93
N SER A 192 27.05 9.07 -14.06
CA SER A 192 26.00 9.48 -14.99
C SER A 192 24.89 10.26 -14.28
N ASP A 193 24.22 11.13 -15.02
CA ASP A 193 23.02 11.84 -14.55
C ASP A 193 21.78 10.94 -14.59
N GLY A 194 20.84 11.20 -13.67
CA GLY A 194 19.52 10.58 -13.63
C GLY A 194 18.60 11.08 -14.74
N GLY A 195 17.54 10.33 -14.98
CA GLY A 195 16.62 10.54 -16.11
C GLY A 195 15.21 10.87 -15.65
N VAL A 196 14.25 10.73 -16.56
CA VAL A 196 12.83 10.85 -16.22
C VAL A 196 12.24 9.46 -16.08
N LEU A 197 11.50 9.20 -15.00
CA LEU A 197 10.72 7.99 -14.79
C LEU A 197 9.25 8.35 -14.57
N GLU A 198 8.38 7.82 -15.41
CA GLU A 198 6.94 7.98 -15.31
C GLU A 198 6.29 6.60 -15.19
N ILE A 199 5.58 6.35 -14.09
CA ILE A 199 4.94 5.07 -13.77
C ILE A 199 3.42 5.26 -13.84
N GLY A 200 2.77 4.55 -14.74
CA GLY A 200 1.32 4.51 -14.93
C GLY A 200 0.62 3.76 -13.79
N SER A 201 -0.69 3.98 -13.66
CA SER A 201 -1.50 3.43 -12.56
C SER A 201 -1.62 1.91 -12.56
N GLU A 202 -1.35 1.26 -13.69
CA GLU A 202 -1.40 -0.20 -13.88
C GLU A 202 -0.01 -0.84 -13.86
N ALA A 203 1.02 -0.06 -13.55
CA ALA A 203 2.40 -0.54 -13.49
C ALA A 203 2.84 -0.84 -12.05
N THR A 204 3.62 -1.90 -11.92
CA THR A 204 4.45 -2.18 -10.75
C THR A 204 5.91 -2.05 -11.16
N VAL A 205 6.68 -1.22 -10.45
CA VAL A 205 8.12 -1.09 -10.65
C VAL A 205 8.84 -1.40 -9.34
N THR A 206 9.80 -2.32 -9.38
CA THR A 206 10.70 -2.65 -8.29
C THR A 206 12.10 -2.19 -8.65
N LEU A 207 12.69 -1.34 -7.80
CA LEU A 207 14.03 -0.81 -7.95
C LEU A 207 14.97 -1.48 -6.94
N GLU A 208 16.11 -1.92 -7.44
CA GLU A 208 17.19 -2.50 -6.65
C GLU A 208 18.49 -1.75 -6.94
N GLY A 209 18.86 -0.81 -6.08
CA GLY A 209 20.09 -0.04 -6.21
C GLY A 209 21.22 -0.65 -5.37
N ALA A 210 21.69 -1.86 -5.70
CA ALA A 210 22.62 -2.67 -4.88
C ALA A 210 23.50 -1.90 -3.88
N GLU A 211 24.59 -1.29 -4.34
CA GLU A 211 25.44 -0.35 -3.56
C GLU A 211 25.19 1.13 -3.97
N GLY A 212 24.21 1.36 -4.85
CA GLY A 212 23.92 2.64 -5.49
C GLY A 212 22.57 3.24 -5.06
N PRO A 213 22.13 4.34 -5.71
CA PRO A 213 20.78 4.83 -5.54
C PRO A 213 19.78 3.85 -6.17
N ALA A 214 18.55 3.80 -5.66
CA ALA A 214 17.47 3.07 -6.32
C ALA A 214 17.06 3.75 -7.64
N PHE A 215 17.03 5.09 -7.64
CA PHE A 215 16.76 5.92 -8.81
C PHE A 215 17.59 7.22 -8.77
N GLY A 216 17.92 7.71 -9.96
CA GLY A 216 18.58 9.00 -10.17
C GLY A 216 20.00 8.86 -10.71
N GLY A 217 20.80 9.93 -10.57
CA GLY A 217 22.19 9.96 -11.01
C GLY A 217 23.16 9.43 -9.96
N VAL A 218 24.35 9.01 -10.40
CA VAL A 218 25.38 8.42 -9.54
C VAL A 218 26.63 9.26 -9.57
N ALA A 219 26.95 9.84 -8.42
CA ALA A 219 28.19 10.61 -8.25
C ALA A 219 29.42 9.72 -8.45
N LYS A 220 30.36 10.18 -9.29
CA LYS A 220 31.75 9.73 -9.28
C LYS A 220 32.55 10.93 -8.77
N ASP A 221 33.27 10.75 -7.66
CA ASP A 221 34.13 11.76 -7.01
C ASP A 221 33.42 12.85 -6.17
N GLY A 222 32.23 12.56 -5.64
CA GLY A 222 31.51 13.48 -4.73
C GLY A 222 30.85 14.67 -5.42
N ALA A 223 30.81 14.70 -6.75
CA ALA A 223 30.02 15.66 -7.52
C ALA A 223 28.54 15.29 -7.47
N GLU A 224 27.67 16.27 -7.17
CA GLU A 224 26.22 16.11 -7.29
C GLU A 224 25.85 15.78 -8.74
N ARG A 225 25.02 14.75 -8.92
CA ARG A 225 24.45 14.36 -10.22
C ARG A 225 22.97 14.69 -10.24
N ALA A 226 22.43 14.92 -11.43
CA ALA A 226 21.02 15.21 -11.55
C ALA A 226 20.20 14.01 -11.05
N PHE A 227 19.23 14.28 -10.16
CA PHE A 227 18.21 13.30 -9.79
C PHE A 227 17.32 12.94 -10.99
N GLY A 228 17.03 13.94 -11.83
CA GLY A 228 16.05 13.81 -12.91
C GLY A 228 14.63 14.13 -12.42
N ARG A 229 13.63 13.35 -12.85
CA ARG A 229 12.22 13.49 -12.39
C ARG A 229 11.57 12.12 -12.22
N LEU A 230 10.79 11.95 -11.16
CA LEU A 230 10.04 10.73 -10.87
C LEU A 230 8.56 11.05 -10.63
N ASP A 231 7.69 10.53 -11.47
CA ASP A 231 6.24 10.63 -11.34
C ASP A 231 5.65 9.22 -11.18
N ASN A 232 5.13 8.90 -9.98
CA ASN A 232 4.56 7.59 -9.67
C ASN A 232 3.03 7.66 -9.54
N ALA A 233 2.30 7.00 -10.44
CA ALA A 233 0.87 6.74 -10.33
C ALA A 233 0.51 5.28 -10.02
N GLY A 234 1.44 4.35 -10.22
CA GLY A 234 1.26 2.93 -9.96
C GLY A 234 1.82 2.48 -8.61
N VAL A 235 2.45 1.32 -8.59
CA VAL A 235 3.18 0.80 -7.42
C VAL A 235 4.67 0.89 -7.69
N LEU A 236 5.38 1.70 -6.89
CA LEU A 236 6.83 1.77 -6.87
C LEU A 236 7.35 1.10 -5.60
N ARG A 237 8.19 0.09 -5.75
CA ARG A 237 8.88 -0.61 -4.66
C ARG A 237 10.36 -0.27 -4.72
N ILE A 238 10.92 0.21 -3.61
CA ILE A 238 12.36 0.34 -3.45
C ILE A 238 12.81 -0.84 -2.60
N ALA A 239 13.32 -1.90 -3.22
CA ALA A 239 13.71 -3.11 -2.49
C ALA A 239 15.01 -2.87 -1.69
N SER A 240 15.96 -2.14 -2.26
CA SER A 240 17.25 -1.79 -1.66
C SER A 240 17.80 -0.47 -2.21
N GLY A 241 18.77 0.12 -1.50
CA GLY A 241 19.42 1.36 -1.89
C GLY A 241 18.67 2.62 -1.40
N THR A 242 19.12 3.79 -1.83
CA THR A 242 18.53 5.07 -1.41
C THR A 242 17.81 5.76 -2.56
N LEU A 243 16.66 6.36 -2.28
CA LEU A 243 16.02 7.34 -3.15
C LEU A 243 16.21 8.72 -2.54
N THR A 244 17.17 9.49 -3.04
CA THR A 244 17.48 10.82 -2.50
C THR A 244 16.87 11.90 -3.38
N VAL A 245 15.84 12.58 -2.88
CA VAL A 245 15.26 13.75 -3.55
C VAL A 245 16.07 14.97 -3.14
N PRO A 246 16.74 15.66 -4.08
CA PRO A 246 17.74 16.67 -3.74
C PRO A 246 17.09 17.94 -3.18
N SER A 247 17.82 18.65 -2.33
CA SER A 247 17.38 19.91 -1.68
C SER A 247 16.91 21.02 -2.63
N GLY A 248 17.30 20.97 -3.91
CA GLY A 248 16.81 21.88 -4.94
C GLY A 248 15.35 21.65 -5.37
N ALA A 249 14.74 20.50 -5.04
CA ALA A 249 13.34 20.23 -5.33
C ALA A 249 12.42 21.10 -4.46
N SER A 250 11.46 21.77 -5.09
CA SER A 250 10.52 22.69 -4.41
C SER A 250 9.08 22.41 -4.79
N ALA A 251 8.10 22.97 -4.09
CA ALA A 251 6.69 22.83 -4.44
C ALA A 251 6.33 23.46 -5.81
N GLU A 252 7.11 24.43 -6.29
CA GLU A 252 6.89 25.03 -7.62
C GLU A 252 7.54 24.19 -8.74
N GLN A 253 8.57 23.41 -8.40
CA GLN A 253 9.32 22.53 -9.29
C GLN A 253 9.59 21.20 -8.59
N PRO A 254 8.55 20.37 -8.39
CA PRO A 254 8.71 19.09 -7.76
C PRO A 254 9.48 18.17 -8.69
N LEU A 255 10.49 17.49 -8.15
CA LEU A 255 11.21 16.45 -8.88
C LEU A 255 10.62 15.07 -8.61
N MET A 256 9.85 14.92 -7.53
CA MET A 256 9.19 13.68 -7.16
C MET A 256 7.71 13.91 -6.86
N ARG A 257 6.84 13.19 -7.59
CA ARG A 257 5.41 13.10 -7.32
C ARG A 257 5.00 11.66 -7.10
N ASN A 258 4.26 11.43 -6.03
CA ASN A 258 3.66 10.15 -5.71
C ASN A 258 2.15 10.31 -5.59
N THR A 259 1.43 9.84 -6.60
CA THR A 259 -0.05 9.72 -6.61
C THR A 259 -0.50 8.28 -6.41
N GLY A 260 0.39 7.31 -6.65
CA GLY A 260 0.18 5.89 -6.42
C GLY A 260 0.67 5.43 -5.05
N ARG A 261 1.32 4.26 -5.02
CA ARG A 261 1.88 3.64 -3.81
C ARG A 261 3.39 3.55 -3.92
N LEU A 262 4.09 4.04 -2.91
CA LEU A 262 5.53 3.88 -2.73
C LEU A 262 5.80 2.98 -1.53
N GLU A 263 6.41 1.83 -1.75
CA GLU A 263 6.79 0.87 -0.73
C GLU A 263 8.31 0.87 -0.56
N ILE A 264 8.78 1.15 0.66
CA ILE A 264 10.20 1.23 0.99
C ILE A 264 10.60 -0.07 1.71
N GLY A 265 11.44 -0.87 1.08
CA GLY A 265 11.99 -2.13 1.58
C GLY A 265 12.88 -1.94 2.82
N GLU A 266 13.21 -3.04 3.50
CA GLU A 266 13.92 -2.98 4.78
C GLU A 266 15.34 -2.42 4.67
N GLN A 267 15.98 -2.70 3.53
CA GLN A 267 17.32 -2.25 3.17
C GLN A 267 17.28 -0.94 2.37
N ALA A 268 16.12 -0.29 2.28
CA ALA A 268 15.94 0.93 1.51
C ALA A 268 15.66 2.14 2.40
N ARG A 269 15.92 3.33 1.85
CA ARG A 269 15.55 4.62 2.45
C ARG A 269 15.06 5.59 1.39
N LEU A 270 14.08 6.40 1.74
CA LEU A 270 13.75 7.64 1.03
C LEU A 270 14.37 8.80 1.80
N VAL A 271 15.23 9.58 1.17
CA VAL A 271 15.85 10.77 1.76
C VAL A 271 15.26 12.00 1.08
N ALA A 272 14.32 12.67 1.75
CA ALA A 272 13.62 13.83 1.21
C ALA A 272 14.36 15.14 1.54
N GLU A 273 15.57 15.34 1.02
CA GLU A 273 16.30 16.61 1.26
C GLU A 273 15.57 17.82 0.67
N GLY A 274 14.84 17.61 -0.44
CA GLY A 274 13.90 18.57 -1.02
C GLY A 274 12.45 18.08 -1.00
N VAL A 275 11.55 18.87 -1.58
CA VAL A 275 10.10 18.62 -1.53
C VAL A 275 9.72 17.35 -2.29
N VAL A 276 8.95 16.48 -1.61
CA VAL A 276 8.26 15.32 -2.20
C VAL A 276 6.76 15.60 -2.20
N GLU A 277 6.13 15.63 -3.36
CA GLU A 277 4.67 15.75 -3.46
C GLU A 277 4.01 14.37 -3.33
N ASN A 278 3.27 14.16 -2.25
CA ASN A 278 2.57 12.93 -1.97
C ASN A 278 1.05 13.15 -1.95
N ALA A 279 0.38 12.74 -3.01
CA ALA A 279 -1.08 12.59 -3.08
C ALA A 279 -1.52 11.11 -3.01
N GLY A 280 -0.57 10.19 -2.87
CA GLY A 280 -0.77 8.76 -2.78
C GLY A 280 -0.48 8.22 -1.38
N THR A 281 0.24 7.10 -1.33
CA THR A 281 0.70 6.44 -0.10
C THR A 281 2.21 6.23 -0.15
N ILE A 282 2.92 6.57 0.93
CA ILE A 282 4.33 6.19 1.16
C ILE A 282 4.38 5.33 2.42
N THR A 283 4.97 4.14 2.36
CA THR A 283 5.01 3.21 3.49
C THR A 283 6.30 2.37 3.51
N PRO A 284 6.88 2.09 4.70
CA PRO A 284 6.55 2.68 5.99
C PRO A 284 7.19 4.07 6.17
N ALA A 285 6.59 4.93 6.98
CA ALA A 285 7.03 6.32 7.16
C ALA A 285 8.33 6.45 7.97
N ASP A 286 8.70 5.44 8.76
CA ASP A 286 9.93 5.40 9.57
C ASP A 286 11.20 5.16 8.74
N ARG A 287 11.05 4.83 7.44
CA ARG A 287 12.14 4.70 6.47
C ARG A 287 12.29 5.94 5.58
N VAL A 288 11.65 7.04 5.98
CA VAL A 288 11.73 8.34 5.31
C VAL A 288 12.54 9.30 6.18
N ASP A 289 13.72 9.66 5.71
CA ASP A 289 14.52 10.73 6.28
C ASP A 289 13.98 12.08 5.77
N HIS A 290 14.01 13.11 6.60
CA HIS A 290 13.45 14.44 6.31
C HIS A 290 11.95 14.42 5.97
N VAL A 291 11.17 13.67 6.74
CA VAL A 291 9.71 13.53 6.55
C VAL A 291 8.96 14.88 6.57
N GLU A 292 9.55 15.92 7.17
CA GLU A 292 9.08 17.30 7.13
C GLU A 292 9.00 17.91 5.72
N ASN A 293 9.70 17.34 4.73
CA ASN A 293 9.68 17.77 3.33
C ASN A 293 8.71 16.95 2.46
N VAL A 294 8.06 15.93 3.03
CA VAL A 294 6.95 15.23 2.36
C VAL A 294 5.68 16.05 2.52
N HIS A 295 5.18 16.57 1.40
CA HIS A 295 3.99 17.40 1.33
C HIS A 295 2.79 16.60 0.86
N GLY A 296 1.69 16.67 1.61
CA GLY A 296 0.47 15.92 1.31
C GLY A 296 0.44 14.55 2.01
N HIS A 297 -0.74 14.20 2.50
CA HIS A 297 -1.03 12.98 3.26
C HIS A 297 -0.06 12.69 4.44
N ARG A 298 0.62 13.70 4.97
CA ARG A 298 1.48 13.56 6.14
C ARG A 298 0.67 13.85 7.41
N HIS A 299 0.58 12.87 8.27
CA HIS A 299 -0.19 12.94 9.51
C HIS A 299 0.62 12.38 10.68
N LEU A 300 0.65 13.08 11.80
CA LEU A 300 1.11 12.55 13.09
C LEU A 300 -0.09 11.98 13.83
N LEU A 301 -0.17 10.64 13.92
CA LEU A 301 -1.20 9.96 14.68
C LEU A 301 -0.76 9.82 16.14
N SER A 302 -1.54 10.37 17.06
CA SER A 302 -1.30 10.35 18.50
C SER A 302 -2.38 9.53 19.20
N PHE A 303 -1.98 8.55 19.97
CA PHE A 303 -2.84 7.66 20.75
C PHE A 303 -2.70 8.01 22.22
N GLU A 304 -3.76 8.54 22.80
CA GLU A 304 -3.85 8.92 24.21
C GLU A 304 -4.62 7.83 24.99
N ASP A 305 -3.92 7.21 25.93
CA ASP A 305 -4.47 6.24 26.86
C ASP A 305 -5.16 6.93 28.05
N ALA A 306 -5.97 6.17 28.80
CA ALA A 306 -6.75 6.71 29.92
C ALA A 306 -5.90 7.20 31.10
N ASP A 307 -4.66 6.73 31.21
CA ASP A 307 -3.66 7.15 32.20
C ASP A 307 -2.87 8.40 31.76
N GLY A 308 -3.15 8.92 30.56
CA GLY A 308 -2.42 10.05 29.97
C GLY A 308 -1.15 9.65 29.22
N THR A 309 -0.84 8.36 29.09
CA THR A 309 0.25 7.89 28.23
C THR A 309 -0.07 8.21 26.78
N VAL A 310 0.92 8.75 26.05
CA VAL A 310 0.78 9.12 24.64
C VAL A 310 1.83 8.40 23.81
N THR A 311 1.39 7.63 22.81
CA THR A 311 2.25 7.07 21.76
C THR A 311 1.90 7.71 20.42
N ALA A 312 2.88 8.05 19.59
CA ALA A 312 2.63 8.66 18.29
C ALA A 312 3.56 8.15 17.19
N PHE A 313 3.05 8.14 15.96
CA PHE A 313 3.83 7.83 14.76
C PHE A 313 3.30 8.59 13.54
N THR A 314 4.17 8.75 12.54
CA THR A 314 3.83 9.42 11.29
C THR A 314 3.20 8.44 10.31
N VAL A 315 2.19 8.90 9.57
CA VAL A 315 1.56 8.21 8.46
C VAL A 315 1.63 9.11 7.23
N LEU A 316 2.03 8.54 6.09
CA LEU A 316 2.15 9.24 4.80
C LEU A 316 1.10 8.74 3.79
N ALA A 317 -0.17 8.69 4.21
CA ALA A 317 -1.29 8.15 3.45
C ALA A 317 -2.62 8.80 3.86
N ALA A 318 -3.66 8.66 3.03
CA ALA A 318 -5.00 9.17 3.34
C ALA A 318 -5.75 8.37 4.43
N SER A 319 -5.35 7.13 4.71
CA SER A 319 -5.96 6.23 5.70
C SER A 319 -4.93 5.19 6.19
N LEU A 320 -5.16 4.60 7.37
CA LEU A 320 -4.30 3.51 7.87
C LEU A 320 -4.46 2.25 7.02
N SER A 321 -5.67 1.95 6.55
CA SER A 321 -5.90 0.83 5.63
C SER A 321 -5.12 0.99 4.32
N GLY A 322 -5.07 2.22 3.79
CA GLY A 322 -4.25 2.53 2.61
C GLY A 322 -2.76 2.32 2.88
N ALA A 323 -2.28 2.71 4.05
CA ALA A 323 -0.88 2.48 4.46
C ALA A 323 -0.56 1.02 4.82
N GLY A 324 -1.57 0.15 4.98
CA GLY A 324 -1.39 -1.20 5.52
C GLY A 324 -1.06 -1.24 7.01
N ILE A 325 -1.49 -0.22 7.76
CA ILE A 325 -1.22 -0.08 9.20
C ILE A 325 -2.42 -0.58 10.00
N GLU A 326 -2.17 -1.44 10.98
CA GLU A 326 -3.17 -1.88 11.95
C GLU A 326 -3.25 -0.91 13.14
N LEU A 327 -4.43 -0.83 13.76
CA LEU A 327 -4.62 -0.06 14.98
C LEU A 327 -4.08 -0.84 16.18
N PRO A 328 -3.32 -0.19 17.09
CA PRO A 328 -2.85 -0.86 18.29
C PRO A 328 -4.03 -1.29 19.17
N THR A 329 -3.94 -2.49 19.75
CA THR A 329 -4.87 -2.96 20.78
C THR A 329 -4.39 -2.53 22.17
N ARG A 330 -5.32 -2.45 23.13
CA ARG A 330 -5.02 -2.17 24.54
C ARG A 330 -5.64 -3.24 25.42
N GLU A 331 -5.05 -3.46 26.59
CA GLU A 331 -5.53 -4.40 27.58
C GLU A 331 -5.59 -3.75 28.96
N ARG A 332 -6.63 -4.07 29.73
CA ARG A 332 -6.83 -3.61 31.11
C ARG A 332 -7.62 -4.66 31.90
N PRO A 333 -7.33 -4.91 33.19
CA PRO A 333 -7.98 -5.97 33.96
C PRO A 333 -9.47 -5.77 34.25
N ASP A 334 -9.96 -4.52 34.21
CA ASP A 334 -11.31 -4.11 34.61
C ASP A 334 -12.05 -3.38 33.47
N ALA A 335 -11.73 -3.66 32.20
CA ALA A 335 -12.54 -3.31 31.04
C ALA A 335 -12.09 -4.04 29.78
N ARG A 336 -13.00 -4.14 28.81
CA ARG A 336 -12.71 -4.58 27.44
C ARG A 336 -12.38 -3.39 26.54
N PHE A 337 -11.32 -3.52 25.75
CA PHE A 337 -10.98 -2.55 24.70
C PHE A 337 -12.04 -2.54 23.59
N ASP A 338 -12.52 -1.34 23.26
CA ASP A 338 -13.60 -1.10 22.28
C ASP A 338 -13.10 -0.33 21.04
N GLY A 339 -11.80 -0.03 20.99
CA GLY A 339 -11.17 0.66 19.87
C GLY A 339 -10.72 2.08 20.21
N TRP A 340 -10.59 2.88 19.17
CA TRP A 340 -10.14 4.27 19.24
C TRP A 340 -11.26 5.21 18.80
N SER A 341 -11.19 6.46 19.25
CA SER A 341 -12.11 7.52 18.81
C SER A 341 -11.40 8.85 18.66
N GLY A 342 -11.93 9.72 17.80
CA GLY A 342 -11.52 11.11 17.72
C GLY A 342 -11.87 11.89 19.01
N PRO A 343 -11.41 13.15 19.12
CA PRO A 343 -11.66 13.98 20.30
C PRO A 343 -13.15 14.29 20.54
N ASP A 344 -13.96 14.18 19.49
CA ASP A 344 -15.42 14.34 19.50
C ASP A 344 -16.17 13.06 19.93
N GLY A 345 -15.45 11.96 20.20
CA GLY A 345 -16.01 10.66 20.56
C GLY A 345 -16.42 9.81 19.36
N THR A 346 -16.22 10.28 18.13
CA THR A 346 -16.55 9.52 16.91
C THR A 346 -15.63 8.28 16.81
N PRO A 347 -16.17 7.06 16.61
CA PRO A 347 -15.36 5.86 16.45
C PRO A 347 -14.36 6.03 15.29
N PHE A 348 -13.12 5.59 15.52
CA PHE A 348 -12.05 5.62 14.53
C PHE A 348 -11.65 4.20 14.14
N THR A 349 -11.53 3.96 12.84
CA THR A 349 -11.14 2.67 12.24
C THR A 349 -9.99 2.87 11.25
N THR A 350 -9.37 1.78 10.79
CA THR A 350 -8.30 1.87 9.79
C THR A 350 -8.73 2.52 8.47
N ALA A 351 -10.01 2.42 8.11
CA ALA A 351 -10.60 3.04 6.92
C ALA A 351 -11.02 4.50 7.13
N SER A 352 -10.91 5.03 8.35
CA SER A 352 -11.25 6.43 8.63
C SER A 352 -10.26 7.37 7.92
N PRO A 353 -10.74 8.44 7.27
CA PRO A 353 -9.86 9.39 6.60
C PRO A 353 -8.99 10.12 7.62
N LEU A 354 -7.71 10.29 7.29
CA LEU A 354 -6.77 11.05 8.10
C LEU A 354 -6.93 12.55 7.81
N THR A 355 -7.92 13.17 8.43
CA THR A 355 -8.16 14.61 8.31
C THR A 355 -7.84 15.28 9.65
N PRO A 356 -6.83 16.17 9.73
CA PRO A 356 -6.51 16.89 10.95
C PRO A 356 -7.69 17.75 11.42
N ALA A 357 -7.91 17.82 12.73
CA ALA A 357 -8.83 18.80 13.29
C ALA A 357 -8.24 20.20 13.10
N SER A 358 -9.06 21.16 12.68
CA SER A 358 -8.61 22.54 12.40
C SER A 358 -7.82 23.13 13.58
N GLY A 359 -6.59 23.58 13.34
CA GLY A 359 -5.76 24.28 14.33
C GLY A 359 -4.39 23.64 14.58
N ASP A 360 -4.27 22.31 14.45
CA ASP A 360 -2.99 21.60 14.34
C ASP A 360 -2.95 20.91 12.99
N ALA A 361 -2.38 21.59 11.99
CA ALA A 361 -2.16 20.95 10.69
C ALA A 361 -1.29 19.71 10.92
N ASP A 362 -1.79 18.56 10.49
CA ASP A 362 -1.13 17.24 10.52
C ASP A 362 -1.32 16.37 11.78
N VAL A 363 -1.76 16.88 12.95
CA VAL A 363 -1.91 16.01 14.15
C VAL A 363 -3.32 15.44 14.29
N ILE A 364 -3.43 14.11 14.39
CA ILE A 364 -4.69 13.39 14.64
C ILE A 364 -4.60 12.74 16.01
N ARG A 365 -5.46 13.20 16.94
CA ARG A 365 -5.51 12.71 18.32
C ARG A 365 -6.61 11.68 18.47
N LEU A 366 -6.24 10.50 18.94
CA LEU A 366 -7.14 9.38 19.20
C LEU A 366 -7.15 9.06 20.68
N ARG A 367 -8.35 8.83 21.23
CA ARG A 367 -8.58 8.41 22.61
C ARG A 367 -9.05 6.98 22.65
N VAL A 368 -8.49 6.22 23.57
CA VAL A 368 -8.92 4.84 23.83
C VAL A 368 -10.38 4.79 24.26
N ARG A 369 -11.12 3.80 23.76
CA ARG A 369 -12.49 3.47 24.19
C ARG A 369 -12.50 2.16 24.94
N TRP A 370 -13.27 2.15 26.02
CA TRP A 370 -13.43 1.00 26.91
C TRP A 370 -14.90 0.68 27.11
N ILE A 371 -15.22 -0.61 27.12
CA ILE A 371 -16.49 -1.15 27.58
C ILE A 371 -16.28 -1.80 28.95
N VAL A 372 -17.13 -1.45 29.91
CA VAL A 372 -17.15 -2.04 31.25
C VAL A 372 -18.40 -2.90 31.43
N ALA A 373 -18.27 -3.95 32.22
CA ALA A 373 -19.33 -4.88 32.55
C ALA A 373 -19.85 -4.62 33.96
N VAL A 374 -21.18 -4.45 34.10
CA VAL A 374 -21.85 -4.37 35.41
C VAL A 374 -22.62 -5.66 35.64
N ARG A 375 -22.33 -6.32 36.76
CA ARG A 375 -22.98 -7.56 37.20
C ARG A 375 -23.84 -7.32 38.43
N PHE A 376 -25.14 -7.63 38.32
CA PHE A 376 -26.10 -7.53 39.41
C PHE A 376 -26.29 -8.88 40.09
N ASN A 377 -25.50 -9.15 41.13
CA ASN A 377 -25.52 -10.40 41.88
C ASN A 377 -26.79 -10.51 42.75
N GLY A 378 -27.50 -11.64 42.62
CA GLY A 378 -28.80 -11.87 43.28
C GLY A 378 -30.00 -11.74 42.35
N LEU A 379 -29.78 -11.47 41.07
CA LEU A 379 -30.74 -11.60 39.98
C LEU A 379 -30.19 -12.60 38.94
N ASP A 380 -31.04 -13.38 38.30
CA ASP A 380 -30.72 -14.06 37.03
C ASP A 380 -30.70 -13.03 35.88
N ALA A 381 -29.96 -11.93 36.05
CA ALA A 381 -29.90 -10.81 35.13
C ALA A 381 -28.71 -10.93 34.18
N PRO A 382 -28.86 -10.48 32.92
CA PRO A 382 -27.73 -10.39 32.00
C PRO A 382 -26.71 -9.35 32.48
N ILE A 383 -25.44 -9.55 32.12
CA ILE A 383 -24.39 -8.55 32.28
C ILE A 383 -24.77 -7.32 31.46
N VAL A 384 -24.66 -6.14 32.07
CA VAL A 384 -24.88 -4.87 31.36
C VAL A 384 -23.53 -4.32 30.91
N GLU A 385 -23.36 -4.16 29.61
CA GLU A 385 -22.17 -3.54 29.02
C GLU A 385 -22.44 -2.08 28.68
N LEU A 386 -21.52 -1.20 29.06
CA LEU A 386 -21.60 0.25 28.81
C LEU A 386 -20.23 0.85 28.57
N ALA A 387 -20.17 2.02 27.92
CA ALA A 387 -18.93 2.76 27.77
C ALA A 387 -18.41 3.23 29.14
N ALA A 388 -17.12 3.05 29.39
CA ALA A 388 -16.49 3.50 30.64
C ALA A 388 -16.72 5.00 30.87
N GLY A 389 -17.02 5.38 32.11
CA GLY A 389 -17.42 6.74 32.50
C GLY A 389 -18.92 7.02 32.35
N SER A 390 -19.71 6.09 31.78
CA SER A 390 -21.17 6.22 31.75
C SER A 390 -21.80 5.75 33.06
N THR A 391 -23.02 6.20 33.35
CA THR A 391 -23.83 5.70 34.47
C THR A 391 -24.63 4.47 34.06
N VAL A 392 -24.76 3.49 34.95
CA VAL A 392 -25.65 2.33 34.75
C VAL A 392 -27.06 2.64 35.27
N ALA A 393 -28.09 2.22 34.53
CA ALA A 393 -29.47 2.36 35.00
C ALA A 393 -29.75 1.38 36.14
N GLN A 394 -30.50 1.83 37.15
CA GLN A 394 -30.90 0.96 38.25
C GLN A 394 -31.85 -0.15 37.76
N PRO A 395 -31.58 -1.44 38.05
CA PRO A 395 -32.48 -2.52 37.68
C PRO A 395 -33.71 -2.54 38.60
N PHE A 396 -34.72 -3.31 38.22
CA PHE A 396 -35.87 -3.56 39.08
C PHE A 396 -35.43 -4.14 40.43
N SER A 397 -36.12 -3.72 41.50
CA SER A 397 -35.85 -4.22 42.85
C SER A 397 -36.11 -5.73 42.92
N PRO A 398 -35.12 -6.56 43.29
CA PRO A 398 -35.34 -7.99 43.50
C PRO A 398 -36.34 -8.23 44.63
N LEU A 399 -37.00 -9.38 44.60
CA LEU A 399 -37.88 -9.84 45.67
C LEU A 399 -37.23 -11.00 46.43
N ARG A 400 -37.37 -11.01 47.76
CA ARG A 400 -36.89 -12.08 48.63
C ARG A 400 -37.86 -12.27 49.79
N ASP A 401 -38.38 -13.50 49.95
CA ASP A 401 -39.35 -13.83 50.98
C ASP A 401 -38.84 -13.50 52.38
N GLY A 402 -39.65 -12.77 53.17
CA GLY A 402 -39.32 -12.36 54.53
C GLY A 402 -38.36 -11.16 54.65
N TYR A 403 -37.95 -10.56 53.53
CA TYR A 403 -37.03 -9.42 53.52
C TYR A 403 -37.52 -8.29 52.61
N ARG A 404 -37.20 -7.04 52.97
CA ARG A 404 -37.36 -5.85 52.14
C ARG A 404 -36.04 -5.49 51.46
N PHE A 405 -36.07 -5.19 50.17
CA PHE A 405 -34.90 -4.74 49.42
C PHE A 405 -34.43 -3.38 49.96
N ALA A 406 -33.16 -3.30 50.37
CA ALA A 406 -32.57 -2.12 51.00
C ALA A 406 -31.68 -1.30 50.06
N GLY A 407 -31.36 -1.82 48.87
CA GLY A 407 -30.51 -1.16 47.87
C GLY A 407 -29.42 -2.08 47.32
N TRP A 408 -28.60 -1.54 46.42
CA TRP A 408 -27.42 -2.22 45.88
C TRP A 408 -26.17 -1.75 46.63
N ALA A 409 -25.25 -2.65 46.89
CA ALA A 409 -23.94 -2.34 47.45
C ALA A 409 -22.82 -2.90 46.58
N ASP A 410 -21.65 -2.28 46.61
CA ASP A 410 -20.45 -2.80 45.97
C ASP A 410 -19.90 -4.04 46.70
N ALA A 411 -18.82 -4.62 46.17
CA ALA A 411 -18.16 -5.78 46.79
C ALA A 411 -17.61 -5.51 48.20
N ALA A 412 -17.40 -4.26 48.59
CA ALA A 412 -16.97 -3.87 49.94
C ALA A 412 -18.16 -3.68 50.90
N GLY A 413 -19.40 -3.80 50.42
CA GLY A 413 -20.62 -3.60 51.19
C GLY A 413 -21.06 -2.14 51.31
N SER A 414 -20.43 -1.22 50.56
CA SER A 414 -20.82 0.20 50.53
C SER A 414 -22.02 0.41 49.62
N PRO A 415 -23.04 1.19 50.02
CA PRO A 415 -24.18 1.49 49.16
C PRO A 415 -23.75 2.13 47.83
N TRP A 416 -24.26 1.62 46.71
CA TRP A 416 -23.95 2.13 45.37
C TRP A 416 -24.86 3.28 44.95
N ASP A 417 -24.28 4.38 44.44
CA ASP A 417 -25.00 5.50 43.84
C ASP A 417 -25.06 5.34 42.31
N PHE A 418 -26.26 5.14 41.76
CA PHE A 418 -26.49 5.01 40.32
C PHE A 418 -26.25 6.30 39.51
N ARG A 419 -25.94 7.43 40.18
CA ARG A 419 -25.46 8.65 39.54
C ARG A 419 -23.94 8.68 39.38
N ALA A 420 -23.22 7.76 40.02
CA ALA A 420 -21.78 7.64 39.88
C ALA A 420 -21.41 7.00 38.53
N PRO A 421 -20.41 7.52 37.82
CA PRO A 421 -19.90 6.91 36.60
C PRO A 421 -19.19 5.58 36.88
N VAL A 422 -19.36 4.61 35.98
CA VAL A 422 -18.71 3.30 36.05
C VAL A 422 -17.43 3.34 35.21
N HIS A 423 -16.27 3.37 35.85
CA HIS A 423 -14.97 3.47 35.17
C HIS A 423 -14.30 2.12 34.91
N GLY A 424 -14.68 1.08 35.64
CA GLY A 424 -14.20 -0.29 35.51
C GLY A 424 -15.31 -1.30 35.78
N ASP A 425 -15.04 -2.57 35.50
CA ASP A 425 -15.97 -3.66 35.76
C ASP A 425 -16.46 -3.62 37.21
N LEU A 426 -17.77 -3.78 37.38
CA LEU A 426 -18.45 -3.49 38.64
C LEU A 426 -19.40 -4.62 39.01
N GLU A 427 -19.26 -5.10 40.23
CA GLU A 427 -20.18 -6.06 40.82
C GLU A 427 -21.02 -5.40 41.90
N LEU A 428 -22.34 -5.49 41.74
CA LEU A 428 -23.32 -4.96 42.66
C LEU A 428 -24.12 -6.09 43.30
N TYR A 429 -24.29 -6.02 44.61
CA TYR A 429 -24.92 -7.03 45.43
C TYR A 429 -26.20 -6.46 46.07
N ALA A 430 -27.31 -7.21 45.97
CA ALA A 430 -28.56 -6.81 46.59
C ALA A 430 -28.48 -6.89 48.13
N THR A 431 -28.81 -5.79 48.80
CA THR A 431 -28.88 -5.70 50.27
C THR A 431 -30.33 -5.81 50.75
N TRP A 432 -30.51 -6.35 51.96
CA TRP A 432 -31.82 -6.75 52.48
C TRP A 432 -31.95 -6.36 53.95
N ALA A 433 -33.13 -5.90 54.34
CA ALA A 433 -33.51 -5.75 55.74
C ALA A 433 -34.66 -6.71 56.07
N PRO A 434 -34.77 -7.22 57.31
CA PRO A 434 -35.95 -8.01 57.73
C PRO A 434 -37.22 -7.21 57.45
N SER A 435 -38.25 -7.88 56.92
CA SER A 435 -39.58 -7.29 56.86
C SER A 435 -40.22 -7.44 58.23
N ASP A 436 -40.61 -6.34 58.87
CA ASP A 436 -41.29 -6.34 60.19
C ASP A 436 -42.73 -6.91 60.11
N ASP A 437 -43.20 -7.23 58.90
CA ASP A 437 -44.49 -7.85 58.66
C ASP A 437 -44.33 -9.36 58.44
N GLY A 438 -44.59 -10.13 59.50
CA GLY A 438 -44.73 -11.58 59.47
C GLY A 438 -45.98 -12.06 58.74
N THR A 439 -46.25 -11.57 57.53
CA THR A 439 -47.33 -12.10 56.68
C THR A 439 -46.81 -12.56 55.32
N THR A 440 -46.84 -13.89 55.18
CA THR A 440 -46.71 -14.62 53.93
C THR A 440 -47.83 -14.24 52.95
N SER A 441 -47.46 -13.93 51.70
CA SER A 441 -48.34 -14.15 50.55
C SER A 441 -47.50 -14.47 49.31
N GLY A 442 -47.70 -15.67 48.75
CA GLY A 442 -47.09 -16.20 47.53
C GLY A 442 -47.69 -15.65 46.21
N PRO A 443 -47.47 -16.33 45.05
CA PRO A 443 -46.96 -15.71 43.81
C PRO A 443 -47.97 -15.26 42.70
N ALA A 444 -47.50 -14.28 41.88
CA ALA A 444 -47.64 -13.97 40.42
C ALA A 444 -49.05 -13.82 39.74
N PRO A 445 -49.27 -13.01 38.65
CA PRO A 445 -48.46 -12.96 37.39
C PRO A 445 -48.30 -11.59 36.66
N GLY A 446 -47.41 -11.53 35.65
CA GLY A 446 -47.50 -10.53 34.56
C GLY A 446 -46.23 -10.27 33.73
N LEU A 447 -46.01 -11.06 32.67
CA LEU A 447 -45.05 -10.83 31.58
C LEU A 447 -45.58 -9.71 30.64
N VAL A 448 -44.79 -8.67 30.33
CA VAL A 448 -44.98 -7.84 29.11
C VAL A 448 -43.61 -7.45 28.55
N ALA A 449 -43.38 -7.80 27.28
CA ALA A 449 -42.20 -7.47 26.48
C ALA A 449 -42.16 -5.98 26.08
N VAL A 450 -40.99 -5.45 25.71
CA VAL A 450 -40.79 -4.66 24.47
C VAL A 450 -39.30 -4.32 24.23
N THR A 451 -38.84 -4.82 23.08
CA THR A 451 -37.82 -4.38 22.11
C THR A 451 -36.50 -3.70 22.53
N GLY A 452 -35.42 -4.47 22.42
CA GLY A 452 -34.08 -4.00 22.04
C GLY A 452 -33.37 -5.13 21.30
N THR A 453 -32.93 -4.91 20.07
CA THR A 453 -32.48 -5.94 19.13
C THR A 453 -31.27 -6.71 19.65
N VAL A 454 -31.49 -7.96 20.06
CA VAL A 454 -30.43 -8.90 20.45
C VAL A 454 -29.82 -9.51 19.19
N ARG A 455 -28.51 -9.34 18.99
CA ARG A 455 -27.73 -10.26 18.14
C ARG A 455 -27.01 -11.23 19.07
N SER A 456 -27.54 -12.45 19.17
CA SER A 456 -26.93 -13.56 19.90
C SER A 456 -25.98 -14.32 18.97
N SER A 457 -24.71 -14.39 19.33
CA SER A 457 -23.80 -15.45 18.86
C SER A 457 -23.52 -16.38 20.03
N PRO A 458 -23.59 -17.72 19.88
CA PRO A 458 -23.23 -18.63 20.95
C PRO A 458 -21.71 -18.74 21.08
N MET A 459 -21.17 -18.51 22.27
CA MET A 459 -19.77 -18.79 22.59
C MET A 459 -19.72 -20.07 23.43
N THR A 460 -19.09 -21.11 22.88
CA THR A 460 -18.78 -22.37 23.54
C THR A 460 -17.67 -22.15 24.56
N THR A 461 -17.87 -22.63 25.79
CA THR A 461 -16.92 -22.55 26.91
C THR A 461 -15.72 -23.49 26.67
N PRO A 462 -14.46 -23.08 26.90
CA PRO A 462 -13.37 -24.03 27.12
C PRO A 462 -13.34 -24.44 28.60
N ALA A 463 -13.32 -25.74 28.85
CA ALA A 463 -13.17 -26.32 30.18
C ALA A 463 -11.73 -26.18 30.71
N HIS A 464 -11.61 -25.78 31.97
CA HIS A 464 -10.36 -25.77 32.75
C HIS A 464 -10.24 -27.09 33.55
N PRO A 465 -9.13 -27.85 33.49
CA PRO A 465 -8.95 -29.04 34.32
C PRO A 465 -8.14 -28.76 35.60
N ALA A 466 -8.56 -29.39 36.70
CA ALA A 466 -7.87 -29.41 38.00
C ALA A 466 -6.67 -30.39 38.02
N PRO A 467 -5.74 -30.29 39.00
CA PRO A 467 -4.37 -30.79 38.87
C PRO A 467 -4.15 -32.19 39.49
N ALA A 468 -3.10 -32.90 39.04
CA ALA A 468 -2.51 -34.02 39.76
C ALA A 468 -0.99 -34.20 39.48
N SER A 469 -0.22 -34.13 40.57
CA SER A 469 0.90 -35.01 40.97
C SER A 469 2.06 -35.38 40.01
N ASP A 470 3.26 -34.95 40.41
CA ASP A 470 4.61 -35.52 40.27
C ASP A 470 4.83 -36.83 39.46
N ARG A 471 5.77 -36.80 38.51
CA ARG A 471 7.13 -37.44 38.56
C ARG A 471 7.73 -37.64 37.15
N GLU A 472 8.90 -37.02 36.95
CA GLU A 472 10.11 -37.52 36.27
C GLU A 472 10.04 -38.77 35.37
N LYS A 473 10.34 -38.58 34.06
CA LYS A 473 11.53 -39.11 33.33
C LYS A 473 11.32 -39.09 31.80
N GLU A 474 12.17 -38.35 31.08
CA GLU A 474 12.47 -38.63 29.66
C GLU A 474 13.33 -39.92 29.53
N PRO A 475 13.31 -40.59 28.36
CA PRO A 475 14.34 -40.30 27.35
C PRO A 475 13.86 -40.33 25.87
N THR A 476 14.45 -39.43 25.07
CA THR A 476 15.05 -39.60 23.73
C THR A 476 14.52 -40.67 22.77
N ALA A 477 14.12 -40.29 21.54
CA ALA A 477 14.80 -40.61 20.26
C ALA A 477 13.89 -40.63 18.99
N THR A 478 14.40 -39.96 17.93
CA THR A 478 14.43 -40.37 16.50
C THR A 478 13.24 -40.13 15.55
N ILE A 479 13.45 -39.14 14.67
CA ILE A 479 13.35 -39.11 13.18
C ILE A 479 12.48 -40.18 12.48
N GLY A 480 11.53 -39.72 11.65
CA GLY A 480 10.91 -40.49 10.58
C GLY A 480 10.16 -39.61 9.57
N ARG A 481 10.71 -39.51 8.36
CA ARG A 481 10.15 -38.87 7.15
C ARG A 481 9.12 -39.81 6.49
N VAL A 482 8.32 -39.27 5.55
CA VAL A 482 7.76 -39.88 4.31
C VAL A 482 6.23 -39.68 4.09
N ASP A 483 5.95 -38.79 3.14
CA ASP A 483 5.07 -38.83 1.95
C ASP A 483 3.53 -39.03 1.98
N ALA A 484 2.89 -38.01 1.38
CA ALA A 484 1.98 -38.01 0.21
C ALA A 484 0.66 -38.82 0.15
N SER A 485 -0.35 -38.09 -0.35
CA SER A 485 -1.54 -38.49 -1.13
C SER A 485 -2.81 -38.92 -0.37
N MET A 486 -3.89 -38.15 -0.54
CA MET A 486 -5.11 -38.68 -1.18
C MET A 486 -6.09 -37.57 -1.62
N ILE A 487 -6.58 -37.76 -2.83
CA ILE A 487 -7.63 -37.04 -3.57
C ILE A 487 -9.01 -37.56 -3.15
N GLY A 488 -10.05 -36.72 -3.19
CA GLY A 488 -11.36 -37.17 -3.70
C GLY A 488 -12.64 -36.66 -3.03
N LEU A 489 -13.50 -36.05 -3.87
CA LEU A 489 -14.96 -35.91 -3.80
C LEU A 489 -15.54 -35.05 -2.65
N GLY A 490 -16.52 -34.17 -2.84
CA GLY A 490 -17.44 -33.92 -3.94
C GLY A 490 -18.78 -33.41 -3.37
N VAL A 491 -19.55 -32.71 -4.21
CA VAL A 491 -21.03 -32.54 -4.20
C VAL A 491 -21.51 -31.08 -4.16
N LEU A 492 -21.86 -30.66 -5.38
CA LEU A 492 -22.79 -29.62 -5.79
C LEU A 492 -24.24 -30.08 -5.50
N VAL A 493 -25.07 -29.23 -4.89
CA VAL A 493 -26.54 -29.38 -4.93
C VAL A 493 -27.17 -28.05 -5.34
N LEU A 494 -27.68 -28.04 -6.57
CA LEU A 494 -28.69 -27.15 -7.10
C LEU A 494 -30.04 -27.85 -6.94
N LEU A 495 -31.08 -27.18 -6.44
CA LEU A 495 -32.45 -27.46 -6.85
C LEU A 495 -33.37 -26.25 -6.60
N MET A 496 -33.97 -25.81 -7.71
CA MET A 496 -35.06 -24.86 -7.86
C MET A 496 -36.33 -25.30 -7.10
N VAL A 497 -37.25 -24.36 -6.84
CA VAL A 497 -38.55 -24.23 -7.54
C VAL A 497 -39.42 -23.11 -6.95
N GLY A 498 -39.93 -22.24 -7.85
CA GLY A 498 -41.25 -21.60 -7.79
C GLY A 498 -41.28 -20.18 -7.18
N GLY A 499 -41.82 -19.14 -7.82
CA GLY A 499 -42.53 -18.99 -9.08
C GLY A 499 -43.39 -17.71 -9.04
N MET A 500 -43.52 -17.03 -10.20
CA MET A 500 -44.55 -16.03 -10.59
C MET A 500 -44.70 -14.75 -9.73
N ALA A 501 -44.95 -13.54 -10.25
CA ALA A 501 -45.49 -13.12 -11.53
C ALA A 501 -45.01 -11.69 -11.90
N PHE A 502 -44.86 -11.45 -13.21
CA PHE A 502 -44.75 -10.14 -13.83
C PHE A 502 -46.11 -9.42 -13.88
N GLY A 503 -46.11 -8.11 -13.63
CA GLY A 503 -47.21 -7.21 -13.95
C GLY A 503 -46.66 -5.94 -14.62
N PHE A 504 -46.76 -5.86 -15.95
CA PHE A 504 -46.56 -4.63 -16.71
C PHE A 504 -47.79 -3.72 -16.55
N GLY A 505 -47.55 -2.43 -16.34
CA GLY A 505 -48.57 -1.38 -16.40
C GLY A 505 -48.02 -0.15 -17.10
N SER A 506 -48.31 -0.03 -18.39
CA SER A 506 -48.15 1.19 -19.18
C SER A 506 -49.28 2.18 -18.86
N GLY A 507 -48.96 3.48 -18.78
CA GLY A 507 -49.98 4.53 -18.74
C GLY A 507 -49.36 5.92 -18.93
N ALA A 508 -49.55 6.47 -20.13
CA ALA A 508 -49.26 7.86 -20.48
C ALA A 508 -50.53 8.74 -20.35
N ARG A 509 -50.31 10.07 -20.33
CA ARG A 509 -51.25 11.23 -20.26
C ARG A 509 -51.55 11.69 -18.82
N GLU A 510 -51.46 12.97 -18.45
CA GLU A 510 -51.43 14.27 -19.15
C GLU A 510 -50.26 15.16 -18.71
#